data_AF-A0A1G3IJR0-F1
#
_entry.id   AF-A0A1G3IJR0-F1
#
_cell.length_a   1.000
_cell.length_b   1.000
_cell.length_c   1.000
_cell.angle_alpha   90.00
_cell.angle_beta   90.00
_cell.angle_gamma   90.00
#
_symmetry.space_group_name_H-M   'P 1'
#
loop_
_entity.id
_entity.type
_entity.pdbx_description
1 polymer ?
#
loop_
_entity_poly.entity_id
_entity_poly.type
_entity_poly.pdbx_seq_one_letter_code
_entity_poly.pdbx_strand_id
1 'polypeptide(L)'
;MSTSTIEHLNASQLARHAFNVFLFSGRHQTGARLIYRALELQPHNAEALRCLSDLLDSNGTEVFSGVVLEYALSEEPQFSVEERQTLDDLRFLAKWSWGFSSHTSGNPHLAQDAFADRSAFLVDDSRYQQFLDQILTRTGSLEGGFKAAHTLCGAMAGFLQHGELGGKAGVVESLHPEQFQKTEVYSQWLQSPTDELDALEKARLEKSKPTLKPRWKFWQ
;
A
#
# COMPACT_ATOMS: atom_id res chain seq x y z
N MET A 1 0.82 -33.95 3.57
CA MET A 1 1.39 -32.64 3.95
C MET A 1 0.21 -31.71 4.08
N SER A 2 -0.03 -31.12 5.26
CA SER A 2 -1.10 -30.13 5.39
C SER A 2 -0.67 -28.88 4.64
N THR A 3 -1.42 -28.51 3.60
CA THR A 3 -1.21 -27.27 2.86
C THR A 3 -1.44 -26.10 3.82
N SER A 4 -0.50 -25.16 3.90
CA SER A 4 -0.71 -23.95 4.70
C SER A 4 -1.84 -23.14 4.09
N THR A 5 -2.71 -22.58 4.92
CA THR A 5 -3.80 -21.71 4.49
C THR A 5 -3.47 -20.26 4.81
N ILE A 6 -4.17 -19.35 4.15
CA ILE A 6 -4.07 -17.91 4.36
C ILE A 6 -4.33 -17.54 5.83
N GLU A 7 -5.27 -18.21 6.50
CA GLU A 7 -5.62 -17.98 7.90
C GLU A 7 -4.42 -18.07 8.86
N HIS A 8 -3.42 -18.89 8.54
CA HIS A 8 -2.25 -19.13 9.37
C HIS A 8 -1.09 -18.15 9.12
N LEU A 9 -1.23 -17.24 8.14
CA LEU A 9 -0.22 -16.22 7.88
C LEU A 9 -0.37 -15.05 8.85
N ASN A 10 0.75 -14.58 9.40
CA ASN A 10 0.78 -13.34 10.18
C ASN A 10 0.78 -12.09 9.28
N ALA A 11 0.61 -10.91 9.89
CA ALA A 11 0.53 -9.64 9.17
C ALA A 11 1.74 -9.37 8.25
N SER A 12 2.96 -9.62 8.72
CA SER A 12 4.17 -9.41 7.91
C SER A 12 4.29 -10.39 6.75
N GLN A 13 3.90 -11.65 6.93
CA GLN A 13 3.86 -12.61 5.82
C GLN A 13 2.85 -12.17 4.75
N LEU A 14 1.65 -11.75 5.17
CA LEU A 14 0.61 -11.25 4.27
C LEU A 14 1.06 -9.98 3.53
N ALA A 15 1.67 -9.03 4.23
CA ALA A 15 2.20 -7.80 3.63
C ALA A 15 3.26 -8.08 2.56
N ARG A 16 4.20 -8.98 2.87
CA ARG A 16 5.23 -9.41 1.93
C ARG A 16 4.66 -10.13 0.71
N HIS A 17 3.66 -11.00 0.90
CA HIS A 17 2.98 -11.62 -0.24
C HIS A 17 2.20 -10.59 -1.06
N ALA A 18 1.58 -9.59 -0.43
CA ALA A 18 0.92 -8.50 -1.16
C ALA A 18 1.92 -7.73 -2.04
N PHE A 19 3.08 -7.38 -1.48
CA PHE A 19 4.17 -6.74 -2.21
C PHE A 19 4.62 -7.60 -3.40
N ASN A 20 4.79 -8.90 -3.20
CA ASN A 20 5.15 -9.82 -4.28
C ASN A 20 4.07 -9.85 -5.38
N VAL A 21 2.78 -9.92 -5.02
CA VAL A 21 1.69 -9.88 -5.99
C VAL A 21 1.75 -8.60 -6.81
N PHE A 22 1.98 -7.44 -6.20
CA PHE A 22 2.12 -6.18 -6.93
C PHE A 22 3.33 -6.16 -7.86
N LEU A 23 4.47 -6.69 -7.40
CA LEU A 23 5.69 -6.76 -8.20
C LEU A 23 5.52 -7.60 -9.47
N PHE A 24 4.76 -8.71 -9.40
CA PHE A 24 4.65 -9.66 -10.50
C PHE A 24 3.36 -9.54 -11.32
N SER A 25 2.29 -9.01 -10.75
CA SER A 25 0.95 -8.97 -11.36
C SER A 25 0.33 -7.58 -11.38
N GLY A 26 1.02 -6.55 -10.87
CA GLY A 26 0.48 -5.20 -10.74
C GLY A 26 -0.65 -5.12 -9.70
N ARG A 27 -1.49 -4.09 -9.81
CA ARG A 27 -2.63 -3.88 -8.89
C ARG A 27 -3.69 -4.95 -9.12
N HIS A 28 -3.62 -6.01 -8.32
CA HIS A 28 -4.46 -7.19 -8.42
C HIS A 28 -5.36 -7.35 -7.19
N GLN A 29 -6.56 -7.90 -7.38
CA GLN A 29 -7.52 -8.13 -6.28
C GLN A 29 -6.91 -8.97 -5.13
N THR A 30 -6.10 -9.98 -5.46
CA THR A 30 -5.36 -10.77 -4.46
C THR A 30 -4.47 -9.91 -3.57
N GLY A 31 -3.80 -8.89 -4.12
CA GLY A 31 -3.00 -7.97 -3.32
C GLY A 31 -3.85 -7.18 -2.34
N ALA A 32 -5.00 -6.66 -2.78
CA ALA A 32 -5.96 -5.98 -1.89
C ALA A 32 -6.45 -6.90 -0.75
N ARG A 33 -6.73 -8.18 -1.04
CA ARG A 33 -7.13 -9.17 -0.02
C ARG A 33 -6.06 -9.35 1.07
N LEU A 34 -4.80 -9.50 0.64
CA LEU A 34 -3.66 -9.67 1.54
C LEU A 34 -3.42 -8.41 2.38
N ILE A 35 -3.46 -7.22 1.77
CA ILE A 35 -3.33 -5.93 2.47
C ILE A 35 -4.43 -5.77 3.52
N TYR A 36 -5.68 -6.00 3.13
CA TYR A 36 -6.83 -5.87 4.04
C TYR A 36 -6.64 -6.74 5.29
N ARG A 37 -6.29 -8.02 5.11
CA ARG A 37 -6.07 -8.94 6.24
C ARG A 37 -4.85 -8.55 7.08
N ALA A 38 -3.75 -8.15 6.45
CA ALA A 38 -2.54 -7.74 7.16
C ALA A 38 -2.82 -6.57 8.11
N LEU A 39 -3.55 -5.55 7.63
CA LEU A 39 -3.91 -4.37 8.41
C LEU A 39 -5.03 -4.63 9.42
N GLU A 40 -5.89 -5.63 9.19
CA GLU A 40 -6.84 -6.09 10.21
C GLU A 40 -6.12 -6.77 11.39
N LEU A 41 -5.04 -7.52 11.12
CA LEU A 41 -4.24 -8.18 12.14
C LEU A 41 -3.30 -7.21 12.87
N GLN A 42 -2.69 -6.28 12.13
CA GLN A 42 -1.75 -5.31 12.65
C GLN A 42 -1.89 -3.99 11.88
N PRO A 43 -2.67 -3.02 12.38
CA PRO A 43 -2.90 -1.73 11.71
C PRO A 43 -1.62 -0.94 11.42
N HIS A 44 -0.60 -1.09 12.27
CA HIS A 44 0.72 -0.48 12.14
C HIS A 44 1.74 -1.48 11.54
N ASN A 45 1.40 -2.13 10.43
CA ASN A 45 2.37 -2.93 9.68
C ASN A 45 2.92 -2.07 8.52
N ALA A 46 4.21 -1.71 8.57
CA ALA A 46 4.81 -0.74 7.66
C ALA A 46 4.71 -1.17 6.17
N GLU A 47 5.01 -2.44 5.88
CA GLU A 47 4.95 -2.96 4.50
C GLU A 47 3.49 -3.02 4.00
N ALA A 48 2.53 -3.36 4.86
CA ALA A 48 1.12 -3.37 4.48
C ALA A 48 0.57 -1.95 4.24
N LEU A 49 0.98 -0.95 5.06
CA LEU A 49 0.62 0.46 4.88
C LEU A 49 1.22 1.02 3.59
N ARG A 50 2.48 0.69 3.29
CA ARG A 50 3.11 0.98 2.01
C ARG A 50 2.29 0.41 0.85
N CYS A 51 1.97 -0.89 0.90
CA CYS A 51 1.19 -1.54 -0.14
C CYS A 51 -0.22 -0.94 -0.29
N LEU A 52 -0.86 -0.54 0.82
CA LEU A 52 -2.16 0.14 0.77
C LEU A 52 -2.05 1.50 0.06
N SER A 53 -1.02 2.28 0.36
CA SER A 53 -0.73 3.54 -0.35
C SER A 53 -0.50 3.31 -1.85
N ASP A 54 0.32 2.32 -2.23
CA ASP A 54 0.59 1.95 -3.64
C ASP A 54 -0.67 1.47 -4.37
N LEU A 55 -1.57 0.73 -3.69
CA LEU A 55 -2.85 0.28 -4.25
C LEU A 55 -3.76 1.46 -4.59
N LEU A 56 -3.80 2.46 -3.70
CA LEU A 56 -4.71 3.60 -3.75
C LEU A 56 -4.15 4.80 -4.52
N ASP A 57 -2.89 4.76 -4.97
CA ASP A 57 -2.28 5.79 -5.82
C ASP A 57 -2.79 5.71 -7.28
N SER A 58 -4.11 5.81 -7.46
CA SER A 58 -4.81 5.82 -8.77
C SER A 58 -5.76 6.99 -8.85
N ASN A 59 -6.05 7.43 -10.08
CA ASN A 59 -7.04 8.45 -10.38
C ASN A 59 -8.37 8.23 -9.62
N GLY A 60 -8.67 9.14 -8.71
CA GLY A 60 -9.87 9.16 -7.89
C GLY A 60 -9.70 8.59 -6.48
N THR A 61 -8.55 8.03 -6.13
CA THR A 61 -8.24 7.46 -4.81
C THR A 61 -6.94 7.96 -4.20
N GLU A 62 -6.18 8.80 -4.90
CA GLU A 62 -4.85 9.28 -4.46
C GLU A 62 -4.90 9.97 -3.10
N VAL A 63 -6.02 10.62 -2.77
CA VAL A 63 -6.20 11.26 -1.46
C VAL A 63 -6.15 10.25 -0.32
N PHE A 64 -6.67 9.04 -0.51
CA PHE A 64 -6.54 7.98 0.49
C PHE A 64 -5.11 7.47 0.58
N SER A 65 -4.38 7.42 -0.54
CA SER A 65 -2.96 7.10 -0.53
C SER A 65 -2.17 8.09 0.35
N GLY A 66 -2.43 9.39 0.19
CA GLY A 66 -1.84 10.44 1.03
C GLY A 66 -2.20 10.28 2.51
N VAL A 67 -3.46 10.05 2.82
CA VAL A 67 -3.94 9.80 4.20
C VAL A 67 -3.26 8.59 4.84
N VAL A 68 -3.08 7.49 4.10
CA VAL A 68 -2.41 6.28 4.59
C VAL A 68 -0.94 6.56 4.91
N LEU A 69 -0.25 7.34 4.08
CA LEU A 69 1.15 7.72 4.31
C LEU A 69 1.30 8.65 5.52
N GLU A 70 0.42 9.64 5.67
CA GLU A 70 0.41 10.50 6.85
C GLU A 70 0.08 9.72 8.12
N TYR A 71 -0.87 8.78 8.05
CA TYR A 71 -1.19 7.88 9.17
C TYR A 71 0.02 7.04 9.56
N ALA A 72 0.71 6.44 8.59
CA ALA A 72 1.90 5.64 8.83
C ALA A 72 3.05 6.48 9.44
N LEU A 73 3.16 7.76 9.09
CA LEU A 73 4.22 8.64 9.59
C LEU A 73 3.83 9.43 10.86
N SER A 74 2.63 9.21 11.40
CA SER A 74 2.18 9.78 12.67
C SER A 74 2.99 9.24 13.87
N GLU A 75 2.67 9.69 15.09
CA GLU A 75 3.45 9.33 16.30
C GLU A 75 3.13 7.93 16.84
N GLU A 76 1.95 7.38 16.52
CA GLU A 76 1.52 6.10 17.09
C GLU A 76 2.28 4.87 16.54
N PRO A 77 2.56 4.78 15.23
CA PRO A 77 3.29 3.63 14.70
C PRO A 77 4.77 3.63 15.15
N GLN A 78 5.16 2.54 15.82
CA GLN A 78 6.55 2.33 16.25
C GLN A 78 7.32 1.56 15.17
N PHE A 79 7.78 2.29 14.16
CA PHE A 79 8.59 1.73 13.09
C PHE A 79 10.09 1.82 13.38
N SER A 80 10.85 0.90 12.79
CA SER A 80 12.30 1.07 12.68
C SER A 80 12.62 2.33 11.86
N VAL A 81 13.85 2.83 12.02
CA VAL A 81 14.33 3.99 11.24
C VAL A 81 14.25 3.73 9.74
N GLU A 82 14.58 2.52 9.30
CA GLU A 82 14.56 2.12 7.88
C GLU A 82 13.14 2.08 7.31
N GLU A 83 12.19 1.50 8.03
CA GLU A 83 10.77 1.47 7.63
C GLU A 83 10.20 2.89 7.54
N ARG A 84 10.51 3.73 8.53
CA ARG A 84 10.05 5.11 8.55
C ARG A 84 10.65 5.93 7.40
N GLN A 85 11.93 5.73 7.11
CA GLN A 85 12.60 6.36 5.96
C GLN A 85 11.95 5.91 4.64
N THR A 86 11.66 4.62 4.49
CA THR A 86 11.02 4.07 3.27
C THR A 86 9.63 4.69 3.04
N LEU A 87 8.82 4.83 4.10
CA LEU A 87 7.51 5.45 4.01
C LEU A 87 7.60 6.96 3.71
N ASP A 88 8.59 7.64 4.29
CA ASP A 88 8.82 9.06 4.03
C ASP A 88 9.38 9.32 2.62
N ASP A 89 10.24 8.45 2.09
CA ASP A 89 10.67 8.45 0.68
C ASP A 89 9.46 8.32 -0.25
N LEU A 90 8.56 7.37 0.03
CA LEU A 90 7.35 7.17 -0.75
C LEU A 90 6.44 8.40 -0.69
N ARG A 91 6.22 8.99 0.50
CA ARG A 91 5.44 10.22 0.64
C ARG A 91 6.03 11.38 -0.15
N PHE A 92 7.34 11.55 -0.11
CA PHE A 92 8.01 12.60 -0.88
C PHE A 92 7.81 12.41 -2.39
N LEU A 93 8.00 11.19 -2.90
CA LEU A 93 7.78 10.87 -4.31
C LEU A 93 6.31 11.06 -4.73
N ALA A 94 5.36 10.72 -3.85
CA ALA A 94 3.94 10.94 -4.09
C ALA A 94 3.59 12.43 -4.16
N LYS A 95 4.11 13.25 -3.24
CA LYS A 95 3.96 14.71 -3.31
C LYS A 95 4.50 15.28 -4.62
N TRP A 96 5.64 14.76 -5.11
CA TRP A 96 6.17 15.13 -6.42
C TRP A 96 5.26 14.69 -7.57
N SER A 97 4.86 13.42 -7.64
CA SER A 97 4.07 12.88 -8.74
C SER A 97 2.68 13.54 -8.85
N TRP A 98 2.07 13.88 -7.71
CA TRP A 98 0.80 14.60 -7.64
C TRP A 98 0.96 16.12 -7.79
N GLY A 99 2.19 16.60 -8.02
CA GLY A 99 2.52 17.98 -8.31
C GLY A 99 2.54 18.93 -7.10
N PHE A 100 2.45 18.42 -5.87
CA PHE A 100 2.58 19.20 -4.63
C PHE A 100 4.03 19.53 -4.28
N SER A 101 4.98 19.06 -5.08
CA SER A 101 6.38 19.41 -4.97
C SER A 101 6.91 19.79 -6.35
N SER A 102 7.84 20.75 -6.37
CA SER A 102 8.54 21.19 -7.58
C SER A 102 10.02 21.37 -7.30
N HIS A 103 10.87 21.13 -8.28
CA HIS A 103 12.32 21.30 -8.11
C HIS A 103 12.68 22.76 -8.36
N THR A 104 13.61 23.29 -7.58
CA THR A 104 14.05 24.70 -7.62
C THR A 104 14.58 25.15 -8.99
N SER A 105 15.06 24.22 -9.83
CA SER A 105 15.45 24.50 -11.21
C SER A 105 14.28 24.75 -12.17
N GLY A 106 13.04 24.43 -11.77
CA GLY A 106 11.85 24.49 -12.62
C GLY A 106 11.73 23.37 -13.65
N ASN A 107 12.69 22.44 -13.73
CA ASN A 107 12.64 21.32 -14.68
C ASN A 107 11.78 20.16 -14.15
N PRO A 108 10.70 19.76 -14.84
CA PRO A 108 9.88 18.60 -14.45
C PRO A 108 10.48 17.25 -14.88
N HIS A 109 11.49 17.23 -15.74
CA HIS A 109 12.15 16.02 -16.23
C HIS A 109 13.50 15.83 -15.56
N LEU A 110 13.48 15.33 -14.33
CA LEU A 110 14.67 15.08 -13.52
C LEU A 110 15.20 13.65 -13.72
N ALA A 111 16.52 13.50 -13.65
CA ALA A 111 17.15 12.20 -13.51
C ALA A 111 16.99 11.68 -12.06
N GLN A 112 17.14 10.37 -11.87
CA GLN A 112 16.89 9.72 -10.57
C GLN A 112 17.78 10.26 -9.45
N ASP A 113 19.03 10.62 -9.75
CA ASP A 113 20.00 11.17 -8.81
C ASP A 113 19.60 12.55 -8.25
N ALA A 114 18.79 13.32 -8.98
CA ALA A 114 18.27 14.60 -8.49
C ALA A 114 17.39 14.44 -7.23
N PHE A 115 16.73 13.28 -7.06
CA PHE A 115 15.88 13.02 -5.89
C PHE A 115 16.67 12.67 -4.63
N ALA A 116 18.00 12.51 -4.72
CA ALA A 116 18.86 12.29 -3.56
C ALA A 116 18.99 13.54 -2.67
N ASP A 117 18.88 14.74 -3.26
CA ASP A 117 18.88 16.01 -2.52
C ASP A 117 17.46 16.58 -2.43
N ARG A 118 16.74 16.22 -1.36
CA ARG A 118 15.39 16.74 -1.12
C ARG A 118 15.35 18.24 -0.81
N SER A 119 16.47 18.86 -0.43
CA SER A 119 16.50 20.30 -0.13
C SER A 119 16.34 21.15 -1.39
N ALA A 120 16.57 20.56 -2.57
CA ALA A 120 16.34 21.21 -3.86
C ALA A 120 14.86 21.24 -4.29
N PHE A 121 13.94 20.74 -3.47
CA PHE A 121 12.51 20.68 -3.75
C PHE A 121 11.71 21.65 -2.87
N LEU A 122 10.79 22.36 -3.51
CA LEU A 122 9.81 23.23 -2.87
C LEU A 122 8.49 22.47 -2.77
N VAL A 123 8.07 22.18 -1.53
CA VAL A 123 6.82 21.48 -1.24
C VAL A 123 5.72 22.50 -0.91
N ASP A 124 4.59 22.39 -1.57
CA ASP A 124 3.37 23.14 -1.28
C ASP A 124 2.54 22.37 -0.23
N ASP A 125 2.98 22.45 1.03
CA ASP A 125 2.31 21.75 2.13
C ASP A 125 0.88 22.28 2.37
N SER A 126 0.59 23.54 2.06
CA SER A 126 -0.76 24.09 2.17
C SER A 126 -1.71 23.41 1.18
N ARG A 127 -1.31 23.28 -0.09
CA ARG A 127 -2.15 22.62 -1.11
C ARG A 127 -2.23 21.12 -0.86
N TYR A 128 -1.16 20.50 -0.37
CA TYR A 128 -1.18 19.11 0.06
C TYR A 128 -2.16 18.88 1.21
N GLN A 129 -2.17 19.75 2.22
CA GLN A 129 -3.14 19.67 3.32
C GLN A 129 -4.58 19.83 2.82
N GLN A 130 -4.85 20.82 1.97
CA GLN A 130 -6.18 21.00 1.35
C GLN A 130 -6.64 19.77 0.56
N PHE A 131 -5.69 19.06 -0.07
CA PHE A 131 -5.96 17.81 -0.75
C PHE A 131 -6.39 16.72 0.23
N LEU A 132 -5.68 16.54 1.34
CA LEU A 132 -6.06 15.58 2.39
C LEU A 132 -7.40 15.93 3.07
N ASP A 133 -7.68 17.22 3.26
CA ASP A 133 -8.88 17.73 3.93
C ASP A 133 -10.19 17.32 3.23
N GLN A 134 -10.14 16.94 1.95
CA GLN A 134 -11.27 16.38 1.22
C GLN A 134 -11.85 15.12 1.90
N ILE A 135 -10.99 14.37 2.60
CA ILE A 135 -11.33 13.17 3.36
C ILE A 135 -11.35 13.48 4.86
N LEU A 136 -10.29 14.12 5.37
CA LEU A 136 -10.11 14.29 6.81
C LEU A 136 -11.23 15.09 7.49
N THR A 137 -11.83 16.06 6.78
CA THR A 137 -12.99 16.82 7.30
C THR A 137 -14.19 15.90 7.55
N ARG A 138 -14.37 14.87 6.72
CA ARG A 138 -15.52 13.95 6.79
C ARG A 138 -15.27 12.81 7.77
N THR A 139 -14.02 12.34 7.86
CA THR A 139 -13.62 11.26 8.77
C THR A 139 -13.26 11.77 10.17
N GLY A 140 -13.14 13.09 10.34
CA GLY A 140 -12.87 13.79 11.61
C GLY A 140 -11.46 13.60 12.17
N SER A 141 -10.66 12.69 11.61
CA SER A 141 -9.31 12.38 12.07
C SER A 141 -8.52 11.62 11.00
N LEU A 142 -7.20 11.58 11.21
CA LEU A 142 -6.27 10.79 10.41
C LEU A 142 -6.53 9.28 10.54
N GLU A 143 -6.78 8.80 11.77
CA GLU A 143 -7.18 7.40 12.02
C GLU A 143 -8.50 7.06 11.32
N GLY A 144 -9.49 7.95 11.36
CA GLY A 144 -10.74 7.80 10.60
C GLY A 144 -10.51 7.73 9.10
N GLY A 145 -9.61 8.56 8.58
CA GLY A 145 -9.18 8.53 7.17
C GLY A 145 -8.53 7.21 6.79
N PHE A 146 -7.65 6.68 7.64
CA PHE A 146 -7.07 5.35 7.47
C PHE A 146 -8.13 4.24 7.50
N LYS A 147 -9.09 4.27 8.44
CA LYS A 147 -10.20 3.31 8.49
C LYS A 147 -11.03 3.34 7.20
N ALA A 148 -11.23 4.52 6.63
CA ALA A 148 -11.91 4.66 5.35
C ALA A 148 -11.09 4.06 4.18
N ALA A 149 -9.77 4.30 4.15
CA ALA A 149 -8.87 3.69 3.16
C ALA A 149 -8.86 2.14 3.27
N HIS A 150 -8.81 1.62 4.50
CA HIS A 150 -8.86 0.18 4.77
C HIS A 150 -10.21 -0.43 4.37
N THR A 151 -11.31 0.29 4.60
CA THR A 151 -12.66 -0.10 4.14
C THR A 151 -12.73 -0.17 2.61
N LEU A 152 -12.20 0.84 1.91
CA LEU A 152 -12.12 0.84 0.45
C LEU A 152 -11.32 -0.35 -0.07
N CYS A 153 -10.18 -0.66 0.56
CA CYS A 153 -9.38 -1.85 0.27
C CYS A 153 -10.19 -3.14 0.44
N GLY A 154 -10.96 -3.26 1.53
CA GLY A 154 -11.86 -4.39 1.79
C GLY A 154 -12.98 -4.53 0.75
N ALA A 155 -13.54 -3.42 0.28
CA ALA A 155 -14.53 -3.41 -0.79
C ALA A 155 -13.92 -3.86 -2.13
N MET A 156 -12.74 -3.34 -2.50
CA MET A 156 -11.98 -3.76 -3.69
C MET A 156 -11.60 -5.26 -3.63
N ALA A 157 -11.27 -5.76 -2.44
CA ALA A 157 -10.97 -7.16 -2.18
C ALA A 157 -12.20 -8.09 -2.32
N GLY A 158 -13.42 -7.52 -2.34
CA GLY A 158 -14.69 -8.24 -2.28
C GLY A 158 -15.02 -8.78 -0.89
N PHE A 159 -14.30 -8.33 0.15
CA PHE A 159 -14.48 -8.76 1.54
C PHE A 159 -15.47 -7.92 2.32
N LEU A 160 -15.65 -6.67 1.91
CA LEU A 160 -16.64 -5.79 2.50
C LEU A 160 -17.71 -5.45 1.46
N GLN A 161 -18.96 -5.37 1.92
CA GLN A 161 -20.09 -4.97 1.11
C GLN A 161 -20.95 -4.01 1.91
N HIS A 162 -21.38 -2.91 1.28
CA HIS A 162 -22.27 -1.95 1.91
C HIS A 162 -23.67 -2.56 2.11
N GLY A 163 -24.29 -2.33 3.27
CA GLY A 163 -25.58 -2.92 3.64
C GLY A 163 -26.70 -2.61 2.64
N GLU A 164 -26.83 -1.36 2.22
CA GLU A 164 -27.88 -0.93 1.27
C GLU A 164 -27.45 -0.99 -0.21
N LEU A 165 -26.29 -0.42 -0.55
CA LEU A 165 -25.83 -0.29 -1.94
C LEU A 165 -25.16 -1.55 -2.50
N GLY A 166 -24.84 -2.52 -1.64
CA GLY A 166 -24.12 -3.71 -2.03
C GLY A 166 -22.76 -3.40 -2.66
N GLY A 167 -22.44 -4.07 -3.77
CA GLY A 167 -21.19 -3.85 -4.53
C GLY A 167 -21.15 -2.56 -5.36
N LYS A 168 -22.17 -1.70 -5.26
CA LYS A 168 -22.19 -0.38 -5.94
C LYS A 168 -21.61 0.74 -5.08
N ALA A 169 -21.36 0.48 -3.80
CA ALA A 169 -20.71 1.45 -2.92
C ALA A 169 -19.31 1.79 -3.46
N GLY A 170 -19.00 3.08 -3.50
CA GLY A 170 -17.76 3.60 -4.04
C GLY A 170 -16.92 4.26 -2.96
N VAL A 171 -16.12 5.23 -3.42
CA VAL A 171 -15.13 5.96 -2.62
C VAL A 171 -15.79 6.83 -1.54
N VAL A 172 -16.97 7.38 -1.81
CA VAL A 172 -17.68 8.23 -0.85
C VAL A 172 -18.22 7.39 0.30
N GLU A 173 -18.78 6.23 0.00
CA GLU A 173 -19.34 5.35 1.01
C GLU A 173 -18.25 4.77 1.92
N SER A 174 -17.03 4.52 1.42
CA SER A 174 -15.95 4.02 2.28
C SER A 174 -15.57 4.97 3.42
N LEU A 175 -16.02 6.23 3.39
CA LEU A 175 -15.90 7.18 4.50
C LEU A 175 -16.78 6.83 5.71
N HIS A 176 -17.69 5.88 5.54
CA HIS A 176 -18.61 5.37 6.56
C HIS A 176 -18.40 3.85 6.77
N PRO A 177 -17.26 3.42 7.36
CA PRO A 177 -16.95 2.01 7.56
C PRO A 177 -18.05 1.20 8.26
N GLU A 178 -18.82 1.85 9.13
CA GLU A 178 -19.94 1.26 9.88
C GLU A 178 -21.08 0.75 8.98
N GLN A 179 -21.14 1.21 7.72
CA GLN A 179 -22.16 0.80 6.75
C GLN A 179 -21.77 -0.46 5.97
N PHE A 180 -20.56 -0.98 6.20
CA PHE A 180 -20.03 -2.16 5.53
C PHE A 180 -20.05 -3.39 6.43
N GLN A 181 -20.34 -4.54 5.83
CA GLN A 181 -20.30 -5.84 6.48
C GLN A 181 -19.39 -6.80 5.73
N LYS A 182 -18.79 -7.74 6.47
CA LYS A 182 -17.96 -8.80 5.88
C LYS A 182 -18.80 -9.74 5.02
N THR A 183 -18.30 -10.08 3.84
CA THR A 183 -18.93 -11.03 2.93
C THR A 183 -18.48 -12.47 3.26
N GLU A 184 -19.22 -13.46 2.78
CA GLU A 184 -18.82 -14.87 2.88
C GLU A 184 -17.52 -15.17 2.12
N VAL A 185 -17.19 -14.37 1.10
CA VAL A 185 -15.94 -14.47 0.33
C VAL A 185 -14.74 -14.34 1.25
N TYR A 186 -14.82 -13.51 2.30
CA TYR A 186 -13.73 -13.36 3.26
C TYR A 186 -13.44 -14.65 4.01
N SER A 187 -14.45 -15.27 4.60
CA SER A 187 -14.32 -16.52 5.36
C SER A 187 -13.84 -17.67 4.47
N GLN A 188 -14.33 -17.76 3.23
CA GLN A 188 -13.89 -18.76 2.26
C GLN A 188 -12.43 -18.53 1.83
N TRP A 189 -12.03 -17.28 1.62
CA TRP A 189 -10.67 -16.95 1.22
C TRP A 189 -9.63 -17.27 2.31
N LEU A 190 -9.96 -17.10 3.60
CA LEU A 190 -9.07 -17.49 4.69
C LEU A 190 -8.66 -18.97 4.63
N GLN A 191 -9.52 -19.84 4.10
CA GLN A 191 -9.26 -21.26 3.93
C GLN A 191 -8.48 -21.60 2.64
N SER A 192 -8.17 -20.60 1.80
CA SER A 192 -7.43 -20.81 0.55
C SER A 192 -5.97 -21.22 0.83
N PRO A 193 -5.36 -22.06 -0.02
CA PRO A 193 -3.96 -22.46 0.12
C PRO A 193 -3.00 -21.30 -0.19
N THR A 194 -1.77 -21.38 0.32
CA THR A 194 -0.72 -20.37 0.08
C THR A 194 0.20 -20.67 -1.10
N ASP A 195 0.03 -21.81 -1.79
CA ASP A 195 0.98 -22.33 -2.78
C ASP A 195 1.36 -21.31 -3.87
N GLU A 196 0.40 -20.55 -4.40
CA GLU A 196 0.65 -19.51 -5.41
C GLU A 196 1.46 -18.33 -4.85
N LEU A 197 1.19 -17.96 -3.59
CA LEU A 197 1.90 -16.87 -2.91
C LEU A 197 3.33 -17.26 -2.57
N ASP A 198 3.53 -18.51 -2.16
CA ASP A 198 4.84 -19.10 -1.88
C ASP A 198 5.68 -19.21 -3.17
N ALA A 199 5.05 -19.55 -4.29
CA ALA A 199 5.70 -19.55 -5.60
C ALA A 199 6.20 -18.16 -6.01
N LEU A 200 5.40 -17.11 -5.80
CA LEU A 200 5.82 -15.72 -6.04
C LEU A 200 6.96 -15.29 -5.13
N GLU A 201 6.93 -15.68 -3.85
CA GLU A 201 8.01 -15.39 -2.91
C GLU A 201 9.32 -16.06 -3.36
N LYS A 202 9.27 -17.34 -3.74
CA LYS A 202 10.41 -18.06 -4.29
C LYS A 202 10.96 -17.40 -5.54
N ALA A 203 10.09 -17.01 -6.47
CA ALA A 203 10.47 -16.33 -7.70
C ALA A 203 11.17 -14.99 -7.42
N ARG A 204 10.71 -14.21 -6.42
CA ARG A 204 11.39 -12.98 -5.99
C ARG A 204 12.79 -13.29 -5.46
N LEU A 205 12.91 -14.26 -4.56
CA LEU A 205 14.18 -14.63 -3.94
C LEU A 205 15.20 -15.13 -4.96
N GLU A 206 14.76 -15.82 -6.01
CA GLU A 206 15.62 -16.26 -7.12
C GLU A 206 16.13 -15.08 -7.96
N LYS A 207 15.28 -14.08 -8.22
CA LYS A 207 15.68 -12.85 -8.92
C LYS A 207 16.60 -11.95 -8.10
N SER A 208 16.48 -11.96 -6.77
CA SER A 208 17.30 -11.14 -5.87
C SER A 208 18.64 -11.79 -5.52
N LYS A 209 18.87 -13.07 -5.88
CA LYS A 209 20.19 -13.68 -5.71
C LYS A 209 21.18 -12.93 -6.59
N PRO A 210 22.28 -12.38 -6.05
CA PRO A 210 23.37 -11.94 -6.90
C PRO A 210 23.78 -13.16 -7.72
N THR A 211 23.79 -13.04 -9.04
CA THR A 211 24.25 -14.11 -9.91
C THR A 211 25.70 -14.44 -9.53
N LEU A 212 25.89 -15.42 -8.65
CA LEU A 212 27.15 -16.11 -8.43
C LEU A 212 27.46 -16.83 -9.74
N LYS A 213 28.14 -16.15 -10.65
CA LYS A 213 28.99 -16.83 -11.62
C LYS A 213 30.42 -16.78 -11.11
N PRO A 214 30.92 -17.83 -10.44
CA PRO A 214 32.35 -18.07 -10.45
C PRO A 214 32.75 -18.63 -11.82
N ARG A 215 33.90 -18.15 -12.30
CA ARG A 215 34.81 -18.73 -13.31
C ARG A 215 34.67 -18.41 -14.81
N TRP A 216 35.60 -17.54 -15.25
CA TRP A 216 36.71 -17.85 -16.17
C TRP A 216 36.45 -18.84 -17.33
N LYS A 217 36.51 -18.36 -18.59
CA LYS A 217 37.56 -18.64 -19.62
C LYS A 217 37.11 -18.28 -21.05
N PHE A 218 37.91 -17.40 -21.69
CA PHE A 218 38.48 -17.38 -23.05
C PHE A 218 37.80 -17.99 -24.31
N TRP A 219 38.12 -17.31 -25.43
CA TRP A 219 38.05 -17.65 -26.88
C TRP A 219 36.71 -17.32 -27.58
N GLN A 220 36.64 -16.60 -28.72
CA GLN A 220 37.64 -16.07 -29.67
C GLN A 220 37.36 -14.60 -29.99
#